data_AF-A0A7V3KDP5-F1
#
_entry.id   AF-A0A7V3KDP5-F1
#
_cell.length_a   1.000
_cell.length_b   1.000
_cell.length_c   1.000
_cell.angle_alpha   90.00
_cell.angle_beta   90.00
_cell.angle_gamma   90.00
#
_symmetry.space_group_name_H-M   'P 1'
#
loop_
_entity.id
_entity.type
_entity.pdbx_description
1 polymer ?
#
loop_
_entity_poly.entity_id
_entity_poly.type
_entity_poly.pdbx_seq_one_letter_code
_entity_poly.pdbx_strand_id
1 'polypeptide(L)'
;MRGVGNPAKKGGIEMLRRSWLISGVFLFLTALPVWSGEIKVLTFNTWGIKGARDIETRMKLIPKAVAELSPDIIVFQEVFEESELKILEEGLIRAGYPKEGFRSYPFKEYGSGIMVASRWRILEDRFAPYESFTWPESKETLGRGMISLRIKSPEGDFLFITTHIFPANLADIGRVEAMLEFYELSVFIYQESERTGIGSVIVAGDLNAEPRKLAYQLFSALSGLDNAFDYLHPNDPSPTYDRRADVYALTGIQRIDHILFGNLPGSGPGLKPIKADVVFNQPFPPNATKPYYLSDHFGMFAVFENSSAEKKIGTKEASLLEPGLTPEEKARLKEQLKHTLELEQQKDLWEKLSLAVLKSQDHAHKRDASLVKTAAKILVALTSGDKPSLSQRERENLLRWLEGN
;
A
#
# COMPACT_ATOMS: atom_id res chain seq x y z
N MET A 1 72.11 -29.81 -69.37
CA MET A 1 73.53 -29.39 -69.30
C MET A 1 73.87 -29.06 -67.85
N ARG A 2 75.12 -29.36 -67.46
CA ARG A 2 75.85 -29.06 -66.20
C ARG A 2 75.62 -27.59 -65.74
N GLY A 3 75.79 -27.14 -64.50
CA GLY A 3 76.35 -27.63 -63.24
C GLY A 3 76.14 -26.54 -62.15
N VAL A 4 76.04 -26.92 -60.86
CA VAL A 4 76.94 -26.59 -59.73
C VAL A 4 77.15 -25.09 -59.40
N GLY A 5 76.83 -24.69 -58.16
CA GLY A 5 77.38 -23.50 -57.50
C GLY A 5 76.59 -22.98 -56.27
N ASN A 6 77.11 -23.22 -55.07
CA ASN A 6 76.77 -22.61 -53.76
C ASN A 6 77.95 -21.66 -53.37
N PRO A 7 78.03 -20.92 -52.22
CA PRO A 7 77.07 -20.34 -51.26
C PRO A 7 77.33 -18.82 -50.97
N ALA A 8 76.47 -18.14 -50.19
CA ALA A 8 76.89 -17.20 -49.12
C ALA A 8 75.72 -16.68 -48.26
N LYS A 9 75.94 -16.68 -46.93
CA LYS A 9 75.07 -16.18 -45.86
C LYS A 9 75.15 -14.65 -45.68
N LYS A 10 74.05 -14.05 -45.21
CA LYS A 10 73.87 -12.96 -44.19
C LYS A 10 72.37 -12.60 -44.25
N GLY A 11 71.53 -12.59 -43.22
CA GLY A 11 71.69 -12.28 -41.79
C GLY A 11 70.93 -10.97 -41.51
N GLY A 12 69.80 -11.03 -40.77
CA GLY A 12 68.99 -9.87 -40.35
C GLY A 12 67.50 -10.05 -40.72
N ILE A 13 66.68 -10.68 -39.87
CA ILE A 13 65.84 -10.06 -38.82
C ILE A 13 64.92 -8.98 -39.41
N GLU A 14 63.61 -9.29 -39.51
CA GLU A 14 62.49 -8.60 -38.86
C GLU A 14 61.17 -8.63 -39.67
N MET A 15 60.08 -8.87 -38.93
CA MET A 15 58.66 -8.67 -39.26
C MET A 15 57.97 -9.64 -40.25
N LEU A 16 57.52 -10.75 -39.67
CA LEU A 16 56.38 -11.53 -40.14
C LEU A 16 55.10 -10.66 -40.20
N ARG A 17 54.62 -10.37 -41.41
CA ARG A 17 53.19 -10.14 -41.68
C ARG A 17 52.52 -11.51 -41.82
N ARG A 18 51.84 -11.99 -40.77
CA ARG A 18 50.91 -13.12 -40.86
C ARG A 18 49.48 -12.60 -40.82
N SER A 19 48.79 -12.77 -41.94
CA SER A 19 47.34 -12.68 -42.06
C SER A 19 46.67 -13.64 -41.08
N TRP A 20 45.81 -13.09 -40.21
CA TRP A 20 44.80 -13.86 -39.49
C TRP A 20 43.44 -13.48 -40.06
N LEU A 21 42.85 -14.40 -40.83
CA LEU A 21 41.42 -14.42 -41.09
C LEU A 21 40.74 -14.82 -39.77
N ILE A 22 40.31 -13.83 -39.00
CA ILE A 22 39.35 -14.03 -37.91
C ILE A 22 37.97 -13.81 -38.52
N SER A 23 37.23 -14.91 -38.68
CA SER A 23 35.77 -14.88 -38.90
C SER A 23 35.13 -14.21 -37.69
N GLY A 24 34.93 -12.89 -37.77
CA GLY A 24 34.20 -12.12 -36.77
C GLY A 24 32.72 -12.44 -36.86
N VAL A 25 32.25 -13.40 -36.06
CA VAL A 25 30.86 -13.42 -35.63
C VAL A 25 30.70 -12.23 -34.69
N PHE A 26 30.27 -11.09 -35.23
CA PHE A 26 29.76 -10.00 -34.42
C PHE A 26 28.43 -10.47 -33.83
N LEU A 27 28.50 -11.10 -32.65
CA LEU A 27 27.39 -11.09 -31.72
C LEU A 27 27.20 -9.62 -31.32
N PHE A 28 26.32 -8.93 -32.04
CA PHE A 28 25.64 -7.77 -31.50
C PHE A 28 24.79 -8.28 -30.33
N LEU A 29 25.42 -8.40 -29.15
CA LEU A 29 24.70 -8.17 -27.90
C LEU A 29 24.31 -6.70 -27.95
N THR A 30 23.20 -6.40 -28.64
CA THR A 30 22.44 -5.21 -28.30
C THR A 30 22.05 -5.44 -26.86
N ALA A 31 22.76 -4.80 -25.93
CA ALA A 31 22.20 -4.52 -24.63
C ALA A 31 20.87 -3.84 -24.95
N LEU A 32 19.78 -4.60 -24.81
CA LEU A 32 18.46 -4.02 -24.83
C LEU A 32 18.54 -2.87 -23.82
N PRO A 33 18.14 -1.64 -24.18
CA PRO A 33 18.07 -0.59 -23.18
C PRO A 33 17.30 -1.17 -22.01
N VAL A 34 17.95 -1.25 -20.84
CA VAL A 34 17.23 -1.50 -19.61
C VAL A 34 16.47 -0.20 -19.41
N TRP A 35 15.20 -0.19 -19.84
CA TRP A 35 14.32 0.91 -19.53
C TRP A 35 14.26 0.96 -18.00
N SER A 36 14.82 2.02 -17.41
CA SER A 36 14.71 2.29 -15.98
C SER A 36 13.44 3.11 -15.78
N GLY A 37 12.27 2.49 -15.95
CA GLY A 37 11.01 3.15 -15.65
C GLY A 37 10.84 3.32 -14.15
N GLU A 38 10.46 4.52 -13.75
CA GLU A 38 9.98 4.80 -12.40
C GLU A 38 8.46 4.64 -12.37
N ILE A 39 7.91 4.25 -11.21
CA ILE A 39 6.48 4.32 -10.91
C ILE A 39 6.24 5.43 -9.90
N LYS A 40 5.53 6.49 -10.30
CA LYS A 40 5.23 7.65 -9.45
C LYS A 40 3.79 7.58 -8.96
N VAL A 41 3.62 7.57 -7.65
CA VAL A 41 2.32 7.42 -6.99
C VAL A 41 2.04 8.62 -6.10
N LEU A 42 0.83 9.16 -6.20
CA LEU A 42 0.31 10.20 -5.32
C LEU A 42 -0.96 9.71 -4.63
N THR A 43 -1.05 9.89 -3.31
CA THR A 43 -2.32 9.87 -2.57
C THR A 43 -2.58 11.24 -1.95
N PHE A 44 -3.83 11.70 -2.02
CA PHE A 44 -4.22 13.00 -1.50
C PHE A 44 -5.71 13.06 -1.14
N ASN A 45 -6.03 13.20 0.15
CA ASN A 45 -7.38 13.52 0.58
C ASN A 45 -7.71 14.97 0.21
N THR A 46 -8.80 15.19 -0.54
CA THR A 46 -9.13 16.48 -1.14
C THR A 46 -10.05 17.34 -0.28
N TRP A 47 -10.57 16.82 0.84
CA TRP A 47 -11.50 17.52 1.72
C TRP A 47 -12.71 18.11 0.96
N GLY A 48 -13.32 17.31 0.08
CA GLY A 48 -14.54 17.63 -0.68
C GLY A 48 -15.82 17.35 0.12
N ILE A 49 -15.79 17.50 1.45
CA ILE A 49 -16.97 17.31 2.29
C ILE A 49 -17.87 18.55 2.28
N LYS A 50 -19.18 18.32 2.43
CA LYS A 50 -20.16 19.41 2.55
C LYS A 50 -19.81 20.32 3.73
N GLY A 51 -19.64 21.61 3.43
CA GLY A 51 -19.27 22.62 4.43
C GLY A 51 -17.77 22.90 4.52
N ALA A 52 -16.94 22.15 3.79
CA ALA A 52 -15.53 22.51 3.61
C ALA A 52 -15.41 23.89 2.94
N ARG A 53 -14.33 24.60 3.27
CA ARG A 53 -14.09 25.96 2.77
C ARG A 53 -13.43 25.93 1.40
N ASP A 54 -13.76 26.91 0.56
CA ASP A 54 -13.11 27.18 -0.73
C ASP A 54 -13.08 25.99 -1.72
N ILE A 55 -13.99 25.01 -1.58
CA ILE A 55 -14.02 23.74 -2.35
C ILE A 55 -13.80 23.98 -3.85
N GLU A 56 -14.64 24.80 -4.49
CA GLU A 56 -14.56 25.04 -5.94
C GLU A 56 -13.19 25.61 -6.36
N THR A 57 -12.61 26.48 -5.54
CA THR A 57 -11.28 27.06 -5.81
C THR A 57 -10.19 26.00 -5.67
N ARG A 58 -10.23 25.22 -4.58
CA ARG A 58 -9.26 24.15 -4.32
C ARG A 58 -9.31 23.07 -5.39
N MET A 59 -10.48 22.58 -5.77
CA MET A 59 -10.66 21.58 -6.84
C MET A 59 -10.10 22.05 -8.19
N LYS A 60 -10.16 23.36 -8.49
CA LYS A 60 -9.54 23.94 -9.71
C LYS A 60 -8.01 24.08 -9.62
N LEU A 61 -7.45 24.16 -8.42
CA LEU A 61 -6.01 24.28 -8.18
C LEU A 61 -5.32 22.93 -8.09
N ILE A 62 -5.99 21.91 -7.52
CA ILE A 62 -5.43 20.58 -7.31
C ILE A 62 -4.79 19.99 -8.60
N PRO A 63 -5.48 19.94 -9.77
CA PRO A 63 -4.88 19.37 -10.98
C PRO A 63 -3.63 20.11 -11.45
N LYS A 64 -3.49 21.41 -11.15
CA LYS A 64 -2.30 22.20 -11.50
C LYS A 64 -1.11 21.81 -10.63
N ALA A 65 -1.31 21.72 -9.32
CA ALA A 65 -0.28 21.30 -8.37
C ALA A 65 0.15 19.85 -8.63
N VAL A 66 -0.81 18.97 -8.95
CA VAL A 66 -0.54 17.57 -9.32
C VAL A 66 0.28 17.46 -10.61
N ALA A 67 0.02 18.34 -11.60
CA ALA A 67 0.81 18.35 -12.84
C ALA A 67 2.29 18.66 -12.60
N GLU A 68 2.63 19.48 -11.61
CA GLU A 68 4.03 19.79 -11.23
C GLU A 68 4.78 18.56 -10.71
N LEU A 69 4.09 17.65 -10.01
CA LEU A 69 4.66 16.38 -9.56
C LEU A 69 4.73 15.32 -10.68
N SER A 70 3.84 15.43 -11.67
CA SER A 70 3.69 14.47 -12.78
C SER A 70 3.67 13.00 -12.33
N PRO A 71 2.76 12.60 -11.42
CA PRO A 71 2.59 11.20 -11.05
C PRO A 71 2.12 10.35 -12.24
N ASP A 72 2.30 9.03 -12.12
CA ASP A 72 1.75 8.05 -13.05
C ASP A 72 0.38 7.57 -12.59
N ILE A 73 0.21 7.43 -11.27
CA ILE A 73 -1.05 7.08 -10.62
C ILE A 73 -1.33 8.08 -9.51
N ILE A 74 -2.58 8.52 -9.47
CA ILE A 74 -3.12 9.39 -8.42
C ILE A 74 -4.31 8.68 -7.80
N VAL A 75 -4.42 8.76 -6.48
CA VAL A 75 -5.68 8.54 -5.80
C VAL A 75 -6.06 9.74 -4.94
N PHE A 76 -7.31 10.15 -5.09
CA PHE A 76 -7.96 11.16 -4.27
C PHE A 76 -8.98 10.51 -3.35
N GLN A 77 -9.03 10.99 -2.11
CA GLN A 77 -10.10 10.70 -1.15
C GLN A 77 -10.98 11.93 -0.95
N GLU A 78 -12.17 11.71 -0.40
CA GLU A 78 -13.22 12.72 -0.14
C GLU A 78 -13.67 13.50 -1.37
N VAL A 79 -13.72 12.86 -2.54
CA VAL A 79 -14.36 13.40 -3.75
C VAL A 79 -15.80 12.89 -3.80
N PHE A 80 -16.70 13.54 -3.07
CA PHE A 80 -18.07 13.05 -2.86
C PHE A 80 -19.07 13.60 -3.89
N GLU A 81 -18.87 14.81 -4.37
CA GLU A 81 -19.81 15.47 -5.28
C GLU A 81 -19.41 15.24 -6.75
N GLU A 82 -20.38 14.94 -7.61
CA GLU A 82 -20.14 14.75 -9.06
C GLU A 82 -19.48 15.99 -9.70
N SER A 83 -19.82 17.18 -9.20
CA SER A 83 -19.22 18.44 -9.67
C SER A 83 -17.73 18.53 -9.36
N GLU A 84 -17.27 18.01 -8.22
CA GLU A 84 -15.86 17.97 -7.82
C GLU A 84 -15.11 16.96 -8.70
N LEU A 85 -15.67 15.75 -8.85
CA LEU A 85 -15.15 14.71 -9.74
C LEU A 85 -14.87 15.26 -11.14
N LYS A 86 -15.86 15.96 -11.72
CA LYS A 86 -15.75 16.53 -13.07
C LYS A 86 -14.67 17.61 -13.17
N ILE A 87 -14.55 18.48 -12.17
CA ILE A 87 -13.49 19.52 -12.15
C ILE A 87 -12.11 18.87 -12.13
N LEU A 88 -11.93 17.85 -11.28
CA LEU A 88 -10.67 17.11 -11.16
C LEU A 88 -10.35 16.34 -12.45
N GLU A 89 -11.33 15.61 -13.01
CA GLU A 89 -11.17 14.83 -14.25
C GLU A 89 -10.76 15.74 -15.41
N GLU A 90 -11.51 16.82 -15.66
CA GLU A 90 -11.20 17.76 -16.73
C GLU A 90 -9.83 18.44 -16.55
N GLY A 91 -9.47 18.76 -15.30
CA GLY A 91 -8.17 19.32 -14.97
C GLY A 91 -7.02 18.36 -15.24
N LEU A 92 -7.17 17.09 -14.86
CA LEU A 92 -6.16 16.06 -15.08
C LEU A 92 -6.08 15.63 -16.55
N ILE A 93 -7.19 15.61 -17.30
CA ILE A 93 -7.15 15.41 -18.75
C ILE A 93 -6.31 16.50 -19.42
N ARG A 94 -6.47 17.77 -19.03
CA ARG A 94 -5.60 18.86 -19.51
C ARG A 94 -4.13 18.70 -19.10
N ALA A 95 -3.86 18.01 -18.00
CA ALA A 95 -2.50 17.65 -17.55
C ALA A 95 -1.95 16.36 -18.22
N GLY A 96 -2.68 15.79 -19.19
CA GLY A 96 -2.23 14.66 -20.00
C GLY A 96 -2.61 13.28 -19.47
N TYR A 97 -3.60 13.18 -18.58
CA TYR A 97 -4.17 11.89 -18.18
C TYR A 97 -5.22 11.42 -19.19
N PRO A 98 -5.19 10.16 -19.65
CA PRO A 98 -6.18 9.63 -20.57
C PRO A 98 -7.53 9.44 -19.86
N LYS A 99 -8.64 9.69 -20.56
CA LYS A 99 -10.00 9.54 -20.01
C LYS A 99 -10.27 8.11 -19.53
N GLU A 100 -9.69 7.12 -20.19
CA GLU A 100 -9.84 5.70 -19.87
C GLU A 100 -9.09 5.31 -18.58
N GLY A 101 -8.20 6.17 -18.10
CA GLY A 101 -7.40 6.00 -16.88
C GLY A 101 -8.12 6.43 -15.60
N PHE A 102 -9.36 6.89 -15.68
CA PHE A 102 -10.12 7.33 -14.51
C PHE A 102 -11.02 6.22 -13.96
N ARG A 103 -11.08 6.10 -12.64
CA ARG A 103 -12.06 5.27 -11.92
C ARG A 103 -12.63 6.02 -10.74
N SER A 104 -13.94 5.89 -10.57
CA SER A 104 -14.66 6.35 -9.39
C SER A 104 -15.78 5.36 -9.14
N TYR A 105 -16.03 5.02 -7.88
CA TYR A 105 -16.99 3.98 -7.54
C TYR A 105 -18.21 4.60 -6.89
N PRO A 106 -19.35 4.69 -7.61
CA PRO A 106 -20.60 5.10 -7.01
C PRO A 106 -21.05 4.00 -6.04
N PHE A 107 -21.55 4.41 -4.88
CA PHE A 107 -22.07 3.51 -3.87
C PHE A 107 -23.06 4.27 -3.01
N LYS A 108 -24.30 3.77 -2.96
CA LYS A 108 -25.44 4.44 -2.33
C LYS A 108 -25.55 5.91 -2.78
N GLU A 109 -25.97 6.81 -1.89
CA GLU A 109 -26.29 8.20 -2.20
C GLU A 109 -25.06 9.10 -2.39
N TYR A 110 -23.93 8.77 -1.74
CA TYR A 110 -22.76 9.67 -1.65
C TYR A 110 -21.50 9.16 -2.37
N GLY A 111 -21.53 7.98 -3.00
CA GLY A 111 -20.33 7.39 -3.59
C GLY A 111 -19.35 6.84 -2.55
N SER A 112 -18.20 6.36 -3.04
CA SER A 112 -17.07 5.96 -2.19
C SER A 112 -16.20 7.12 -1.72
N GLY A 113 -16.35 8.30 -2.32
CA GLY A 113 -15.44 9.43 -2.11
C GLY A 113 -14.05 9.21 -2.71
N ILE A 114 -13.81 8.11 -3.44
CA ILE A 114 -12.51 7.77 -4.02
C ILE A 114 -12.52 7.99 -5.53
N MET A 115 -11.52 8.70 -6.01
CA MET A 115 -11.24 8.89 -7.43
C MET A 115 -9.80 8.49 -7.72
N VAL A 116 -9.60 7.62 -8.71
CA VAL A 116 -8.27 7.23 -9.20
C VAL A 116 -8.08 7.78 -10.61
N ALA A 117 -6.87 8.28 -10.90
CA ALA A 117 -6.43 8.64 -12.24
C ALA A 117 -5.07 7.99 -12.55
N SER A 118 -4.97 7.35 -13.71
CA SER A 118 -3.76 6.65 -14.15
C SER A 118 -3.35 7.12 -15.55
N ARG A 119 -2.06 7.37 -15.77
CA ARG A 119 -1.47 7.56 -17.11
C ARG A 119 -1.43 6.27 -17.91
N TRP A 120 -1.42 5.14 -17.21
CA TRP A 120 -1.33 3.82 -17.79
C TRP A 120 -2.68 3.13 -17.84
N ARG A 121 -2.77 2.12 -18.72
CA ARG A 121 -4.01 1.38 -18.92
C ARG A 121 -4.36 0.58 -17.67
N ILE A 122 -5.57 0.79 -17.16
CA ILE A 122 -6.22 -0.06 -16.16
C ILE A 122 -6.78 -1.27 -16.91
N LEU A 123 -6.26 -2.46 -16.62
CA LEU A 123 -6.67 -3.71 -17.29
C LEU A 123 -7.92 -4.31 -16.65
N GLU A 124 -7.99 -4.22 -15.33
CA GLU A 124 -9.06 -4.76 -14.51
C GLU A 124 -9.20 -3.90 -13.26
N ASP A 125 -10.42 -3.76 -12.78
CA ASP A 125 -10.71 -3.07 -11.53
C ASP A 125 -11.82 -3.76 -10.74
N ARG A 126 -11.71 -3.72 -9.41
CA ARG A 126 -12.68 -4.34 -8.50
C ARG A 126 -12.91 -3.46 -7.28
N PHE A 127 -14.17 -3.24 -6.95
CA PHE A 127 -14.61 -2.65 -5.69
C PHE A 127 -15.13 -3.74 -4.75
N ALA A 128 -14.68 -3.74 -3.50
CA ALA A 128 -15.18 -4.58 -2.43
C ALA A 128 -15.56 -3.71 -1.23
N PRO A 129 -16.85 -3.63 -0.85
CA PRO A 129 -17.26 -2.89 0.35
C PRO A 129 -16.70 -3.57 1.60
N TYR A 130 -16.43 -2.78 2.64
CA TYR A 130 -16.13 -3.33 3.96
C TYR A 130 -17.38 -3.98 4.57
N GLU A 131 -17.25 -5.19 5.10
CA GLU A 131 -18.31 -5.85 5.86
C GLU A 131 -18.48 -5.23 7.26
N SER A 132 -17.40 -4.66 7.79
CA SER A 132 -17.38 -4.04 9.12
C SER A 132 -18.38 -2.89 9.26
N PHE A 133 -18.64 -2.11 8.19
CA PHE A 133 -19.40 -0.87 8.27
C PHE A 133 -20.92 -1.02 8.01
N THR A 134 -21.65 -1.48 9.03
CA THR A 134 -23.11 -1.28 9.14
C THR A 134 -23.46 -0.72 10.52
N TRP A 135 -23.12 0.54 10.79
CA TRP A 135 -23.64 1.23 11.98
C TRP A 135 -25.09 1.66 11.70
N PRO A 136 -26.11 1.13 12.40
CA PRO A 136 -27.52 1.41 12.09
C PRO A 136 -27.92 2.89 12.27
N GLU A 137 -27.12 3.66 13.02
CA GLU A 137 -27.46 5.02 13.43
C GLU A 137 -26.61 6.08 12.70
N SER A 138 -25.61 5.69 11.90
CA SER A 138 -24.80 6.64 11.13
C SER A 138 -25.59 6.94 9.87
N LYS A 139 -26.18 8.13 9.82
CA LYS A 139 -26.84 8.66 8.63
C LYS A 139 -25.89 8.71 7.42
N GLU A 140 -24.59 8.66 7.67
CA GLU A 140 -23.53 8.48 6.69
C GLU A 140 -23.41 7.00 6.30
N THR A 141 -24.22 6.56 5.35
CA THR A 141 -23.97 5.30 4.64
C THR A 141 -22.98 5.53 3.50
N LEU A 142 -21.79 6.06 3.83
CA LEU A 142 -20.73 6.28 2.86
C LEU A 142 -20.29 4.95 2.25
N GLY A 143 -19.94 4.96 0.96
CA GLY A 143 -19.50 3.78 0.23
C GLY A 143 -18.10 3.35 0.52
N ARG A 144 -17.87 2.88 1.74
CA ARG A 144 -16.55 2.53 2.21
C ARG A 144 -16.19 1.13 1.75
N GLY A 145 -14.99 0.99 1.21
CA GLY A 145 -14.52 -0.24 0.60
C GLY A 145 -13.12 -0.11 0.06
N MET A 146 -12.64 -1.24 -0.43
CA MET A 146 -11.33 -1.42 -1.01
C MET A 146 -11.48 -1.47 -2.53
N ILE A 147 -10.58 -0.79 -3.23
CA ILE A 147 -10.52 -0.78 -4.69
C ILE A 147 -9.20 -1.40 -5.10
N SER A 148 -9.25 -2.41 -5.96
CA SER A 148 -8.10 -3.05 -6.59
C SER A 148 -8.07 -2.70 -8.07
N LEU A 149 -6.89 -2.36 -8.58
CA LEU A 149 -6.64 -2.00 -9.95
C LEU A 149 -5.41 -2.77 -10.46
N ARG A 150 -5.58 -3.55 -11.53
CA ARG A 150 -4.46 -4.12 -12.27
C ARG A 150 -3.98 -3.10 -13.30
N ILE A 151 -2.80 -2.54 -13.08
CA ILE A 151 -2.23 -1.49 -13.93
C ILE A 151 -1.15 -2.06 -14.84
N LYS A 152 -1.23 -1.76 -16.13
CA LYS A 152 -0.20 -2.13 -17.11
C LYS A 152 0.84 -1.02 -17.26
N SER A 153 1.97 -1.13 -16.56
CA SER A 153 3.09 -0.18 -16.68
C SER A 153 4.13 -0.64 -17.71
N PRO A 154 5.05 0.25 -18.13
CA PRO A 154 6.23 -0.14 -18.90
C PRO A 154 7.11 -1.20 -18.22
N GLU A 155 7.14 -1.24 -16.88
CA GLU A 155 7.95 -2.17 -16.08
C GLU A 155 7.28 -3.53 -15.86
N GLY A 156 5.99 -3.64 -16.22
CA GLY A 156 5.16 -4.82 -15.99
C GLY A 156 3.87 -4.48 -15.28
N ASP A 157 2.99 -5.47 -15.19
CA ASP A 157 1.71 -5.33 -14.50
C ASP A 157 1.93 -5.33 -12.98
N PHE A 158 1.20 -4.48 -12.26
CA PHE A 158 1.17 -4.48 -10.80
C PHE A 158 -0.25 -4.21 -10.27
N LEU A 159 -0.47 -4.52 -9.00
CA LEU A 159 -1.71 -4.20 -8.29
C LEU A 159 -1.56 -2.86 -7.57
N PHE A 160 -2.48 -1.94 -7.87
CA PHE A 160 -2.68 -0.73 -7.10
C PHE A 160 -3.97 -0.87 -6.31
N ILE A 161 -3.88 -0.79 -5.00
CA ILE A 161 -5.01 -0.92 -4.08
C ILE A 161 -5.18 0.39 -3.33
N THR A 162 -6.42 0.85 -3.19
CA THR A 162 -6.74 2.08 -2.46
C THR A 162 -7.96 1.92 -1.59
N THR A 163 -8.00 2.69 -0.51
CA THR A 163 -9.11 2.76 0.43
C THR A 163 -9.10 4.11 1.17
N HIS A 164 -10.16 4.37 1.93
CA HIS A 164 -10.25 5.43 2.93
C HIS A 164 -10.80 4.82 4.23
N ILE A 165 -9.91 4.53 5.19
CA ILE A 165 -10.20 3.80 6.44
C ILE A 165 -10.97 4.68 7.44
N PHE A 166 -11.71 4.06 8.37
CA PHE A 166 -12.57 4.79 9.30
C PHE A 166 -11.72 5.60 10.28
N PRO A 167 -12.07 6.86 10.55
CA PRO A 167 -11.35 7.66 11.53
C PRO A 167 -11.41 7.03 12.93
N ALA A 168 -10.27 6.47 13.37
CA ALA A 168 -10.13 5.78 14.66
C ALA A 168 -10.22 6.72 15.88
N ASN A 169 -10.32 8.03 15.65
CA ASN A 169 -10.39 9.07 16.67
C ASN A 169 -11.83 9.37 17.15
N LEU A 170 -12.86 8.82 16.51
CA LEU A 170 -14.26 9.16 16.82
C LEU A 170 -14.83 8.51 18.10
N ALA A 171 -14.30 7.35 18.54
CA ALA A 171 -14.65 6.67 19.80
C ALA A 171 -13.84 5.37 19.95
N ASP A 172 -14.05 4.61 21.03
CA ASP A 172 -13.58 3.22 21.11
C ASP A 172 -14.14 2.33 19.99
N ILE A 173 -15.37 2.60 19.52
CA ILE A 173 -15.97 1.91 18.37
C ILE A 173 -15.16 2.18 17.10
N GLY A 174 -14.81 3.45 16.82
CA GLY A 174 -14.00 3.78 15.64
C GLY A 174 -12.64 3.08 15.62
N ARG A 175 -12.05 2.81 16.80
CA ARG A 175 -10.80 2.03 16.88
C ARG A 175 -10.99 0.56 16.53
N VAL A 176 -12.14 -0.03 16.86
CA VAL A 176 -12.46 -1.42 16.53
C VAL A 176 -12.77 -1.55 15.06
N GLU A 177 -13.59 -0.65 14.51
CA GLU A 177 -13.91 -0.63 13.08
C GLU A 177 -12.63 -0.48 12.25
N ALA A 178 -11.76 0.48 12.58
CA ALA A 178 -10.49 0.62 11.87
C ALA A 178 -9.62 -0.66 11.91
N MET A 179 -9.58 -1.38 13.04
CA MET A 179 -8.84 -2.64 13.14
C MET A 179 -9.45 -3.74 12.26
N LEU A 180 -10.78 -3.83 12.19
CA LEU A 180 -11.48 -4.80 11.35
C LEU A 180 -11.30 -4.47 9.86
N GLU A 181 -11.40 -3.20 9.48
CA GLU A 181 -11.14 -2.76 8.10
C GLU A 181 -9.69 -3.01 7.67
N PHE A 182 -8.72 -2.84 8.58
CA PHE A 182 -7.33 -3.20 8.29
C PHE A 182 -7.12 -4.71 8.15
N TYR A 183 -7.85 -5.51 8.94
CA TYR A 183 -7.87 -6.95 8.77
C TYR A 183 -8.47 -7.34 7.41
N GLU A 184 -9.64 -6.80 7.05
CA GLU A 184 -10.29 -7.01 5.75
C GLU A 184 -9.39 -6.57 4.58
N LEU A 185 -8.76 -5.40 4.68
CA LEU A 185 -7.82 -4.90 3.67
C LEU A 185 -6.63 -5.85 3.50
N SER A 186 -6.11 -6.40 4.60
CA SER A 186 -5.01 -7.36 4.54
C SER A 186 -5.41 -8.63 3.81
N VAL A 187 -6.59 -9.18 4.12
CA VAL A 187 -7.15 -10.35 3.41
C VAL A 187 -7.37 -10.04 1.93
N PHE A 188 -7.95 -8.88 1.62
CA PHE A 188 -8.23 -8.44 0.26
C PHE A 188 -6.97 -8.33 -0.61
N ILE A 189 -5.86 -7.81 -0.06
CA ILE A 189 -4.57 -7.72 -0.77
C ILE A 189 -4.11 -9.11 -1.25
N TYR A 190 -4.14 -10.11 -0.37
CA TYR A 190 -3.72 -11.47 -0.74
C TYR A 190 -4.68 -12.12 -1.73
N GLN A 191 -6.00 -11.97 -1.53
CA GLN A 191 -7.00 -12.47 -2.48
C GLN A 191 -6.81 -11.89 -3.88
N GLU A 192 -6.53 -10.59 -4.00
CA GLU A 192 -6.30 -9.95 -5.30
C GLU A 192 -4.96 -10.38 -5.91
N SER A 193 -3.91 -10.54 -5.09
CA SER A 193 -2.62 -11.09 -5.51
C SER A 193 -2.75 -12.50 -6.08
N GLU A 194 -3.42 -13.41 -5.35
CA GLU A 194 -3.68 -14.79 -5.79
C GLU A 194 -4.53 -14.83 -7.06
N ARG A 195 -5.66 -14.10 -7.06
CA ARG A 195 -6.62 -14.08 -8.16
C ARG A 195 -6.01 -13.58 -9.47
N THR A 196 -5.13 -12.59 -9.40
CA THR A 196 -4.48 -12.00 -10.59
C THR A 196 -3.13 -12.64 -10.92
N GLY A 197 -2.53 -13.38 -9.97
CA GLY A 197 -1.17 -13.90 -10.07
C GLY A 197 -0.10 -12.81 -10.05
N ILE A 198 -0.38 -11.64 -9.48
CA ILE A 198 0.52 -10.48 -9.43
C ILE A 198 0.95 -10.24 -7.99
N GLY A 199 2.26 -10.33 -7.73
CA GLY A 199 2.83 -10.13 -6.40
C GLY A 199 3.34 -8.71 -6.14
N SER A 200 3.44 -7.87 -7.17
CA SER A 200 3.83 -6.46 -7.04
C SER A 200 2.62 -5.64 -6.61
N VAL A 201 2.59 -5.20 -5.35
CA VAL A 201 1.45 -4.51 -4.75
C VAL A 201 1.87 -3.14 -4.25
N ILE A 202 1.08 -2.11 -4.60
CA ILE A 202 1.12 -0.78 -3.99
C ILE A 202 -0.23 -0.53 -3.33
N VAL A 203 -0.24 -0.12 -2.07
CA VAL A 203 -1.44 0.33 -1.35
C VAL A 203 -1.29 1.82 -1.06
N ALA A 204 -2.25 2.65 -1.45
CA ALA A 204 -2.20 4.09 -1.19
C ALA A 204 -3.55 4.62 -0.72
N GLY A 205 -3.56 5.54 0.23
CA GLY A 205 -4.80 6.16 0.70
C GLY A 205 -4.66 6.94 2.00
N ASP A 206 -5.76 7.56 2.41
CA ASP A 206 -5.95 8.01 3.79
C ASP A 206 -6.37 6.80 4.65
N LEU A 207 -5.43 6.32 5.45
CA LEU A 207 -5.64 5.17 6.32
C LEU A 207 -6.07 5.57 7.74
N ASN A 208 -6.26 6.87 8.00
CA ASN A 208 -6.78 7.40 9.27
C ASN A 208 -6.04 6.90 10.53
N ALA A 209 -4.78 6.47 10.39
CA ALA A 209 -3.99 5.87 11.46
C ALA A 209 -2.51 6.22 11.35
N GLU A 210 -1.92 6.69 12.47
CA GLU A 210 -0.47 6.88 12.56
C GLU A 210 0.25 5.52 12.67
N PRO A 211 1.51 5.40 12.20
CA PRO A 211 2.25 4.13 12.22
C PRO A 211 2.38 3.48 13.59
N ARG A 212 2.41 4.29 14.66
CA ARG A 212 2.50 3.85 16.05
C ARG A 212 1.18 3.34 16.64
N LYS A 213 0.05 3.48 15.95
CA LYS A 213 -1.27 3.03 16.45
C LYS A 213 -1.40 1.54 16.23
N LEU A 214 -1.99 0.84 17.21
CA LEU A 214 -2.18 -0.61 17.16
C LEU A 214 -2.90 -1.08 15.88
N ALA A 215 -3.87 -0.32 15.37
CA ALA A 215 -4.59 -0.65 14.14
C ALA A 215 -3.66 -0.65 12.90
N TYR A 216 -2.79 0.35 12.79
CA TYR A 216 -1.79 0.40 11.72
C TYR A 216 -0.72 -0.70 11.87
N GLN A 217 -0.27 -0.94 13.10
CA GLN A 217 0.69 -2.02 13.38
C GLN A 217 0.10 -3.39 13.05
N LEU A 218 -1.19 -3.61 13.33
CA LEU A 218 -1.92 -4.79 12.91
C LEU A 218 -1.89 -4.93 11.39
N PHE A 219 -2.25 -3.87 10.66
CA PHE A 219 -2.20 -3.87 9.20
C PHE A 219 -0.81 -4.22 8.66
N SER A 220 0.24 -3.59 9.18
CA SER A 220 1.62 -3.86 8.80
C SER A 220 2.01 -5.31 9.10
N ALA A 221 1.58 -5.83 10.25
CA ALA A 221 1.80 -7.20 10.65
C ALA A 221 1.10 -8.21 9.74
N LEU A 222 -0.13 -7.95 9.33
CA LEU A 222 -0.90 -8.88 8.49
C LEU A 222 -0.51 -8.79 7.00
N SER A 223 -0.50 -7.59 6.45
CA SER A 223 -0.27 -7.36 5.01
C SER A 223 1.17 -7.66 4.59
N GLY A 224 2.15 -7.57 5.50
CA GLY A 224 3.56 -7.76 5.16
C GLY A 224 4.15 -6.69 4.23
N LEU A 225 3.39 -5.62 3.96
CA LEU A 225 3.83 -4.48 3.16
C LEU A 225 4.71 -3.55 3.99
N ASP A 226 5.64 -2.88 3.33
CA ASP A 226 6.47 -1.83 3.92
C ASP A 226 5.90 -0.46 3.55
N ASN A 227 5.97 0.51 4.47
CA ASN A 227 5.60 1.89 4.18
C ASN A 227 6.77 2.60 3.46
N ALA A 228 6.52 3.18 2.29
CA ALA A 228 7.56 3.80 1.47
C ALA A 228 8.24 4.99 2.18
N PHE A 229 7.48 5.78 2.95
CA PHE A 229 8.01 6.91 3.71
C PHE A 229 8.87 6.44 4.88
N ASP A 230 8.38 5.49 5.69
CA ASP A 230 9.15 4.94 6.81
C ASP A 230 10.39 4.16 6.37
N TYR A 231 10.35 3.54 5.18
CA TYR A 231 11.47 2.83 4.58
C TYR A 231 12.63 3.78 4.25
N LEU A 232 12.34 4.96 3.70
CA LEU A 232 13.36 5.94 3.29
C LEU A 232 13.72 6.92 4.40
N HIS A 233 12.78 7.23 5.30
CA HIS A 233 12.92 8.23 6.36
C HIS A 233 12.57 7.62 7.72
N PRO A 234 13.36 6.64 8.21
CA PRO A 234 13.07 5.96 9.46
C PRO A 234 13.04 6.96 10.62
N ASN A 235 11.95 6.92 11.40
CA ASN A 235 11.66 7.81 12.53
C ASN A 235 11.32 9.27 12.18
N ASP A 236 11.11 9.59 10.90
CA ASP A 236 10.66 10.92 10.52
C ASP A 236 9.16 11.11 10.87
N PRO A 237 8.81 12.10 11.72
CA PRO A 237 7.44 12.33 12.18
C PRO A 237 6.63 13.24 11.24
N SER A 238 7.11 13.52 10.02
CA SER A 238 6.49 14.45 9.08
C SER A 238 4.99 14.13 8.90
N PRO A 239 4.10 15.07 9.25
CA PRO A 239 2.67 14.83 9.24
C PRO A 239 2.09 15.01 7.83
N THR A 240 0.99 14.31 7.56
CA THR A 240 0.10 14.58 6.42
C THR A 240 -1.17 15.32 6.84
N TYR A 241 -1.33 15.56 8.14
CA TYR A 241 -2.38 16.37 8.74
C TYR A 241 -1.77 17.22 9.85
N ASP A 242 -1.66 18.55 9.68
CA ASP A 242 -1.00 19.42 10.67
C ASP A 242 -1.77 20.72 10.93
N ARG A 243 -2.47 20.77 12.08
CA ARG A 243 -3.21 21.96 12.54
C ARG A 243 -2.35 23.21 12.73
N ARG A 244 -1.02 23.07 12.90
CA ARG A 244 -0.12 24.21 13.12
C ARG A 244 0.28 24.88 11.81
N ALA A 245 0.32 24.11 10.73
CA ALA A 245 0.75 24.58 9.42
C ALA A 245 -0.47 24.93 8.55
N ASP A 246 -1.51 24.10 8.57
CA ASP A 246 -2.69 24.25 7.73
C ASP A 246 -3.86 24.90 8.49
N VAL A 247 -4.41 25.96 7.89
CA VAL A 247 -5.56 26.69 8.45
C VAL A 247 -6.86 25.90 8.36
N TYR A 248 -6.96 24.90 7.48
CA TYR A 248 -8.12 24.04 7.27
C TYR A 248 -8.13 22.83 8.19
N ALA A 249 -6.97 22.25 8.50
CA ALA A 249 -6.85 21.19 9.50
C ALA A 249 -7.48 21.66 10.81
N LEU A 250 -8.25 20.81 11.48
CA LEU A 250 -9.00 21.17 12.69
C LEU A 250 -8.34 20.60 13.95
N THR A 251 -7.70 19.44 13.87
CA THR A 251 -7.26 18.70 15.05
C THR A 251 -5.87 18.09 14.95
N GLY A 252 -5.01 18.41 15.91
CA GLY A 252 -3.79 17.62 16.13
C GLY A 252 -2.76 17.69 14.99
N ILE A 253 -1.81 16.76 15.04
CA ILE A 253 -0.69 16.60 14.12
C ILE A 253 -0.51 15.10 13.91
N GLN A 254 -0.71 14.60 12.70
CA GLN A 254 -0.72 13.16 12.41
C GLN A 254 -0.20 12.87 11.00
N ARG A 255 0.39 11.69 10.80
CA ARG A 255 0.61 11.11 9.46
C ARG A 255 -0.37 9.96 9.27
N ILE A 256 -1.40 10.21 8.47
CA ILE A 256 -2.52 9.30 8.26
C ILE A 256 -2.70 8.92 6.78
N ASP A 257 -2.05 9.63 5.88
CA ASP A 257 -1.97 9.29 4.46
C ASP A 257 -0.68 8.51 4.20
N HIS A 258 -0.80 7.37 3.54
CA HIS A 258 0.31 6.44 3.37
C HIS A 258 0.38 5.86 1.96
N ILE A 259 1.60 5.55 1.52
CA ILE A 259 1.87 4.68 0.37
C ILE A 259 2.71 3.52 0.88
N LEU A 260 2.17 2.31 0.79
CA LEU A 260 2.83 1.06 1.13
C LEU A 260 3.10 0.25 -0.12
N PHE A 261 4.10 -0.62 -0.06
CA PHE A 261 4.49 -1.49 -1.16
C PHE A 261 4.86 -2.90 -0.67
N GLY A 262 4.75 -3.87 -1.57
CA GLY A 262 5.16 -5.24 -1.31
C GLY A 262 5.51 -5.99 -2.57
N ASN A 263 6.43 -6.94 -2.40
CA ASN A 263 6.87 -7.89 -3.41
C ASN A 263 6.42 -9.28 -2.98
N LEU A 264 5.12 -9.55 -3.02
CA LEU A 264 4.53 -10.84 -2.68
C LEU A 264 4.91 -11.91 -3.73
N PRO A 265 4.66 -13.21 -3.45
CA PRO A 265 4.74 -14.24 -4.48
C PRO A 265 3.80 -13.92 -5.65
N GLY A 266 4.27 -14.10 -6.89
CA GLY A 266 3.50 -13.80 -8.10
C GLY A 266 4.34 -13.18 -9.19
N SER A 267 3.72 -12.61 -10.22
CA SER A 267 4.36 -11.85 -11.30
C SER A 267 4.42 -10.35 -10.99
N GLY A 268 5.02 -9.56 -11.89
CA GLY A 268 5.15 -8.10 -11.75
C GLY A 268 6.59 -7.64 -11.43
N PRO A 269 6.85 -6.31 -11.51
CA PRO A 269 8.15 -5.71 -11.25
C PRO A 269 8.50 -5.74 -9.76
N GLY A 270 9.78 -5.85 -9.42
CA GLY A 270 10.16 -5.68 -8.01
C GLY A 270 10.04 -4.20 -7.63
N LEU A 271 9.27 -3.89 -6.60
CA LEU A 271 9.05 -2.53 -6.13
C LEU A 271 10.10 -2.19 -5.06
N LYS A 272 10.85 -1.11 -5.30
CA LYS A 272 11.72 -0.50 -4.30
C LYS A 272 11.54 1.01 -4.31
N PRO A 273 11.13 1.63 -3.19
CA PRO A 273 10.99 3.07 -3.14
C PRO A 273 12.37 3.72 -3.21
N ILE A 274 12.48 4.76 -4.03
CA ILE A 274 13.67 5.62 -4.17
C ILE A 274 13.41 7.06 -3.73
N LYS A 275 12.14 7.43 -3.58
CA LYS A 275 11.70 8.72 -3.07
C LYS A 275 10.35 8.57 -2.38
N ALA A 276 10.16 9.29 -1.27
CA ALA A 276 8.89 9.42 -0.59
C ALA A 276 8.85 10.78 0.12
N ASP A 277 7.88 11.63 -0.21
CA ASP A 277 7.77 13.00 0.32
C ASP A 277 6.34 13.32 0.74
N VAL A 278 6.21 14.09 1.81
CA VAL A 278 4.99 14.85 2.08
C VAL A 278 4.97 16.05 1.14
N VAL A 279 3.93 16.15 0.32
CA VAL A 279 3.75 17.19 -0.71
C VAL A 279 2.51 18.03 -0.42
N PHE A 280 2.36 19.16 -1.11
CA PHE A 280 1.25 20.11 -0.89
C PHE A 280 1.14 20.64 0.55
N ASN A 281 2.24 20.59 1.30
CA ASN A 281 2.37 21.12 2.66
C ASN A 281 2.66 22.63 2.71
N GLN A 282 2.43 23.32 1.61
CA GLN A 282 2.59 24.77 1.46
C GLN A 282 1.39 25.35 0.70
N PRO A 283 1.03 26.63 0.95
CA PRO A 283 -0.02 27.30 0.19
C PRO A 283 0.28 27.36 -1.32
N PHE A 284 -0.74 27.18 -2.13
CA PHE A 284 -0.67 27.13 -3.59
C PHE A 284 -1.62 28.16 -4.26
N PRO A 285 -1.21 28.78 -5.39
CA PRO A 285 0.15 28.83 -5.92
C PRO A 285 1.10 29.54 -4.95
N PRO A 286 2.38 29.15 -4.90
CA PRO A 286 3.35 29.84 -4.05
C PRO A 286 3.46 31.31 -4.48
N ASN A 287 3.59 32.22 -3.51
CA ASN A 287 3.72 33.67 -3.72
C ASN A 287 2.52 34.38 -4.36
N ALA A 288 1.35 33.72 -4.46
CA ALA A 288 0.13 34.40 -4.87
C ALA A 288 -0.31 35.43 -3.82
N THR A 289 -0.96 36.52 -4.23
CA THR A 289 -1.57 37.51 -3.32
C THR A 289 -2.60 36.87 -2.38
N LYS A 290 -3.21 35.77 -2.83
CA LYS A 290 -4.13 34.95 -2.04
C LYS A 290 -3.85 33.47 -2.32
N PRO A 291 -2.90 32.84 -1.60
CA PRO A 291 -2.61 31.43 -1.75
C PRO A 291 -3.56 30.59 -0.89
N TYR A 292 -3.77 29.34 -1.27
CA TYR A 292 -4.67 28.41 -0.61
C TYR A 292 -3.94 27.12 -0.25
N TYR A 293 -4.16 26.59 0.95
CA TYR A 293 -3.92 25.16 1.14
C TYR A 293 -4.90 24.37 0.26
N LEU A 294 -4.44 23.27 -0.33
CA LEU A 294 -5.22 22.53 -1.32
C LEU A 294 -6.29 21.63 -0.67
N SER A 295 -6.07 21.25 0.57
CA SER A 295 -6.94 20.44 1.42
C SER A 295 -6.64 20.76 2.88
N ASP A 296 -7.30 20.12 3.85
CA ASP A 296 -6.82 20.06 5.24
C ASP A 296 -5.81 18.92 5.48
N HIS A 297 -5.61 18.07 4.46
CA HIS A 297 -4.51 17.12 4.36
C HIS A 297 -3.38 17.64 3.46
N PHE A 298 -2.18 17.13 3.68
CA PHE A 298 -1.05 17.19 2.76
C PHE A 298 -0.99 15.86 1.98
N GLY A 299 -0.47 15.91 0.75
CA GLY A 299 -0.32 14.71 -0.06
C GLY A 299 0.87 13.86 0.36
N MET A 300 0.83 12.57 0.03
CA MET A 300 1.99 11.68 0.10
C MET A 300 2.35 11.25 -1.31
N PHE A 301 3.61 11.46 -1.70
CA PHE A 301 4.14 11.14 -3.02
C PHE A 301 5.29 10.15 -2.90
N ALA A 302 5.27 9.07 -3.69
CA ALA A 302 6.34 8.09 -3.70
C ALA A 302 6.77 7.75 -5.14
N VAL A 303 8.05 7.40 -5.29
CA VAL A 303 8.63 6.92 -6.55
C VAL A 303 9.27 5.57 -6.30
N PHE A 304 8.95 4.60 -7.15
CA PHE A 304 9.51 3.25 -7.12
C PHE A 304 10.36 3.00 -8.36
N GLU A 305 11.49 2.32 -8.17
CA GLU A 305 12.25 1.72 -9.26
C GLU A 305 11.96 0.23 -9.34
N ASN A 306 12.13 -0.34 -10.54
CA ASN A 306 12.18 -1.79 -10.70
C ASN A 306 13.46 -2.34 -10.07
N SER A 307 13.30 -3.22 -9.09
CA SER A 307 14.39 -3.84 -8.37
C SER A 307 14.40 -5.34 -8.63
N SER A 308 15.59 -5.93 -8.74
CA SER A 308 15.75 -7.39 -8.69
C SER A 308 15.54 -7.96 -7.28
N ALA A 309 15.00 -7.17 -6.34
CA ALA A 309 14.76 -7.56 -4.96
C ALA A 309 13.98 -8.88 -4.89
N GLU A 310 14.40 -9.74 -3.99
CA GLU A 310 13.75 -11.03 -3.74
C GLU A 310 12.31 -10.79 -3.30
N LYS A 311 11.38 -11.54 -3.92
CA LYS A 311 9.98 -11.57 -3.49
C LYS A 311 9.94 -12.09 -2.05
N LYS A 312 9.23 -11.38 -1.17
CA LYS A 312 8.99 -11.82 0.21
C LYS A 312 8.31 -13.19 0.14
N ILE A 313 8.91 -14.18 0.78
CA ILE A 313 8.39 -15.55 0.83
C ILE A 313 7.03 -15.50 1.54
N GLY A 314 5.98 -16.01 0.89
CA GLY A 314 4.57 -15.86 1.24
C GLY A 314 4.07 -16.60 2.49
N THR A 315 4.86 -16.69 3.56
CA THR A 315 4.46 -17.44 4.76
C THR A 315 3.23 -16.87 5.46
N LYS A 316 2.87 -15.59 5.25
CA LYS A 316 1.70 -14.93 5.87
C LYS A 316 0.39 -15.12 5.11
N GLU A 317 0.45 -15.44 3.82
CA GLU A 317 -0.71 -15.56 2.93
C GLU A 317 -1.61 -16.74 3.35
N ALA A 318 -1.02 -17.91 3.60
CA ALA A 318 -1.76 -19.12 3.95
C ALA A 318 -2.52 -18.99 5.30
N SER A 319 -1.91 -18.35 6.30
CA SER A 319 -2.55 -18.16 7.62
C SER A 319 -3.80 -17.28 7.56
N LEU A 320 -3.79 -16.24 6.71
CA LEU A 320 -4.87 -15.27 6.60
C LEU A 320 -6.10 -15.81 5.86
N LEU A 321 -5.89 -16.69 4.87
CA LEU A 321 -6.97 -17.23 4.05
C LEU A 321 -7.69 -18.42 4.72
N GLU A 322 -7.02 -19.16 5.63
CA GLU A 322 -7.60 -20.31 6.35
C GLU A 322 -7.48 -20.21 7.90
N PRO A 323 -8.12 -19.23 8.56
CA PRO A 323 -7.93 -19.00 10.00
C PRO A 323 -8.73 -19.96 10.91
N GLY A 324 -9.01 -21.19 10.49
CA GLY A 324 -9.78 -22.16 11.28
C GLY A 324 -8.94 -22.82 12.39
N LEU A 325 -9.55 -23.03 13.56
CA LEU A 325 -8.97 -23.84 14.64
C LEU A 325 -9.61 -25.23 14.67
N THR A 326 -8.78 -26.27 14.63
CA THR A 326 -9.19 -27.66 14.87
C THR A 326 -9.59 -27.90 16.33
N PRO A 327 -10.39 -28.95 16.64
CA PRO A 327 -10.74 -29.30 18.02
C PRO A 327 -9.52 -29.50 18.93
N GLU A 328 -8.45 -30.10 18.41
CA GLU A 328 -7.20 -30.35 19.12
C GLU A 328 -6.46 -29.04 19.42
N GLU A 329 -6.39 -28.12 18.45
CA GLU A 329 -5.83 -26.79 18.61
C GLU A 329 -6.60 -25.98 19.67
N LYS A 330 -7.94 -26.04 19.65
CA LYS A 330 -8.78 -25.41 20.68
C LYS A 330 -8.52 -25.97 22.07
N ALA A 331 -8.41 -27.30 22.21
CA ALA A 331 -8.13 -27.94 23.50
C ALA A 331 -6.76 -27.51 24.05
N ARG A 332 -5.73 -27.44 23.19
CA ARG A 332 -4.39 -26.94 23.56
C ARG A 332 -4.41 -25.48 24.00
N LEU A 333 -5.09 -24.61 23.24
CA LEU A 333 -5.25 -23.19 23.58
C LEU A 333 -5.98 -22.99 24.91
N LYS A 334 -7.04 -23.76 25.18
CA LYS A 334 -7.77 -23.71 26.45
C LYS A 334 -6.86 -24.05 27.62
N GLU A 335 -6.02 -25.06 27.48
CA GLU A 335 -5.07 -25.43 28.53
C GLU A 335 -4.00 -24.35 28.71
N GLN A 336 -3.45 -23.82 27.62
CA GLN A 336 -2.47 -22.74 27.66
C GLN A 336 -3.00 -21.47 28.30
N LEU A 337 -4.25 -21.09 28.04
CA LEU A 337 -4.83 -19.87 28.61
C LEU A 337 -5.12 -19.99 30.11
N LYS A 338 -5.29 -21.22 30.65
CA LYS A 338 -5.43 -21.48 32.09
C LYS A 338 -4.11 -21.36 32.84
N HIS A 339 -3.00 -21.66 32.18
CA HIS A 339 -1.67 -21.59 32.77
C HIS A 339 -0.94 -20.32 32.30
N THR A 340 -0.03 -19.77 33.09
CA THR A 340 0.81 -18.63 32.61
C THR A 340 1.96 -19.16 31.73
N LEU A 341 1.65 -20.09 30.82
CA LEU A 341 2.66 -20.75 30.00
C LEU A 341 3.23 -19.76 28.98
N GLU A 342 4.55 -19.84 28.77
CA GLU A 342 5.27 -18.96 27.84
C GLU A 342 4.78 -19.18 26.40
N LEU A 343 4.40 -18.07 25.78
CA LEU A 343 3.74 -18.00 24.47
C LEU A 343 4.66 -18.43 23.30
N GLU A 344 5.95 -18.57 23.55
CA GLU A 344 6.99 -18.73 22.51
C GLU A 344 6.94 -20.08 21.79
N GLN A 345 6.49 -21.16 22.45
CA GLN A 345 6.62 -22.50 21.88
C GLN A 345 5.57 -22.83 20.81
N GLN A 346 4.58 -21.95 20.57
CA GLN A 346 3.46 -22.21 19.65
C GLN A 346 2.97 -20.95 18.92
N LYS A 347 3.89 -20.16 18.35
CA LYS A 347 3.59 -18.94 17.57
C LYS A 347 2.44 -19.13 16.57
N ASP A 348 2.49 -20.19 15.77
CA ASP A 348 1.49 -20.48 14.75
C ASP A 348 0.08 -20.66 15.33
N LEU A 349 -0.03 -21.25 16.53
CA LEU A 349 -1.31 -21.49 17.19
C LEU A 349 -1.93 -20.17 17.71
N TRP A 350 -1.10 -19.27 18.22
CA TRP A 350 -1.53 -17.94 18.67
C TRP A 350 -1.90 -17.01 17.51
N GLU A 351 -1.18 -17.13 16.40
CA GLU A 351 -1.53 -16.47 15.14
C GLU A 351 -2.89 -16.95 14.65
N LYS A 352 -3.09 -18.27 14.51
CA LYS A 352 -4.38 -18.87 14.14
C LYS A 352 -5.51 -18.44 15.07
N LEU A 353 -5.31 -18.46 16.40
CA LEU A 353 -6.31 -17.99 17.35
C LEU A 353 -6.69 -16.53 17.09
N SER A 354 -5.69 -15.66 16.92
CA SER A 354 -5.93 -14.23 16.75
C SER A 354 -6.66 -13.94 15.44
N LEU A 355 -6.29 -14.60 14.35
CA LEU A 355 -6.99 -14.50 13.07
C LEU A 355 -8.42 -15.05 13.14
N ALA A 356 -8.62 -16.19 13.82
CA ALA A 356 -9.95 -16.76 14.04
C ALA A 356 -10.85 -15.81 14.83
N VAL A 357 -10.29 -15.14 15.84
CA VAL A 357 -10.99 -14.11 16.62
C VAL A 357 -11.38 -12.95 15.71
N LEU A 358 -10.44 -12.35 14.97
CA LEU A 358 -10.72 -11.22 14.08
C LEU A 358 -11.81 -11.56 13.06
N LYS A 359 -11.69 -12.70 12.35
CA LYS A 359 -12.71 -13.19 11.41
C LYS A 359 -14.08 -13.34 12.06
N SER A 360 -14.14 -13.90 13.26
CA SER A 360 -15.42 -14.05 13.98
C SER A 360 -16.04 -12.72 14.39
N GLN A 361 -15.23 -11.72 14.73
CA GLN A 361 -15.71 -10.39 15.14
C GLN A 361 -16.23 -9.58 13.95
N ASP A 362 -15.62 -9.80 12.79
CA ASP A 362 -15.99 -9.20 11.52
C ASP A 362 -17.31 -9.78 10.99
N HIS A 363 -17.33 -11.07 10.62
CA HIS A 363 -18.48 -11.75 10.01
C HIS A 363 -19.75 -11.77 10.88
N ALA A 364 -19.59 -11.82 12.21
CA ALA A 364 -20.73 -12.10 13.10
C ALA A 364 -21.43 -10.85 13.63
N HIS A 365 -21.16 -9.63 13.14
CA HIS A 365 -21.86 -8.48 13.72
C HIS A 365 -21.34 -8.03 15.10
N LYS A 366 -20.39 -8.78 15.71
CA LYS A 366 -20.18 -8.78 17.17
C LYS A 366 -19.39 -7.59 17.72
N ARG A 367 -18.26 -7.24 17.06
CA ARG A 367 -17.37 -6.11 17.42
C ARG A 367 -17.01 -6.00 18.90
N ASP A 368 -16.67 -7.10 19.57
CA ASP A 368 -16.15 -7.04 20.94
C ASP A 368 -14.78 -6.35 20.96
N ALA A 369 -14.77 -5.10 21.42
CA ALA A 369 -13.58 -4.27 21.46
C ALA A 369 -12.42 -4.91 22.25
N SER A 370 -12.73 -5.66 23.31
CA SER A 370 -11.68 -6.32 24.09
C SER A 370 -11.06 -7.46 23.30
N LEU A 371 -11.85 -8.29 22.61
CA LEU A 371 -11.34 -9.41 21.83
C LEU A 371 -10.53 -8.92 20.62
N VAL A 372 -11.05 -7.94 19.87
CA VAL A 372 -10.34 -7.37 18.70
C VAL A 372 -9.00 -6.76 19.12
N LYS A 373 -8.98 -5.93 20.17
CA LYS A 373 -7.73 -5.34 20.68
C LYS A 373 -6.75 -6.41 21.17
N THR A 374 -7.24 -7.48 21.81
CA THR A 374 -6.40 -8.58 22.30
C THR A 374 -5.75 -9.35 21.15
N ALA A 375 -6.53 -9.76 20.14
CA ALA A 375 -6.04 -10.45 18.96
C ALA A 375 -5.02 -9.58 18.20
N ALA A 376 -5.30 -8.28 18.04
CA ALA A 376 -4.39 -7.34 17.41
C ALA A 376 -3.04 -7.25 18.12
N LYS A 377 -3.05 -7.14 19.47
CA LYS A 377 -1.82 -7.11 20.27
C LYS A 377 -0.98 -8.38 20.09
N ILE A 378 -1.64 -9.55 20.07
CA ILE A 378 -0.94 -10.83 19.88
C ILE A 378 -0.24 -10.84 18.52
N LEU A 379 -0.96 -10.52 17.44
CA LEU A 379 -0.39 -10.53 16.08
C LEU A 379 0.77 -9.55 15.90
N VAL A 380 0.65 -8.34 16.48
CA VAL A 380 1.72 -7.33 16.46
C VAL A 380 2.95 -7.81 17.23
N ALA A 381 2.77 -8.37 18.43
CA ALA A 381 3.87 -8.90 19.22
C ALA A 381 4.59 -10.06 18.50
N LEU A 382 3.83 -11.04 18.00
CA LEU A 382 4.37 -12.19 17.28
C LEU A 382 5.17 -11.81 16.02
N THR A 383 4.77 -10.74 15.33
CA THR A 383 5.48 -10.24 14.14
C THR A 383 6.75 -9.49 14.52
N SER A 384 6.74 -8.75 15.61
CA SER A 384 7.89 -7.97 16.09
C SER A 384 8.96 -8.84 16.77
N GLY A 385 8.66 -10.12 17.01
CA GLY A 385 9.50 -11.01 17.82
C GLY A 385 9.37 -10.76 19.32
N ASP A 386 8.39 -9.95 19.73
CA ASP A 386 8.10 -9.66 21.13
C ASP A 386 7.24 -10.75 21.77
N LYS A 387 7.39 -10.91 23.08
CA LYS A 387 6.48 -11.75 23.88
C LYS A 387 5.13 -11.05 24.00
N PRO A 388 4.02 -11.64 23.52
CA PRO A 388 2.71 -11.09 23.85
C PRO A 388 2.53 -11.11 25.37
N SER A 389 2.00 -10.06 25.96
CA SER A 389 1.67 -10.07 27.39
C SER A 389 0.18 -9.83 27.54
N LEU A 390 -0.53 -10.85 28.01
CA LEU A 390 -1.96 -10.80 28.24
C LEU A 390 -2.25 -10.57 29.72
N SER A 391 -3.13 -9.62 30.01
CA SER A 391 -3.75 -9.49 31.33
C SER A 391 -4.65 -10.70 31.63
N GLN A 392 -4.95 -10.91 32.91
CA GLN A 392 -5.89 -11.97 33.32
C GLN A 392 -7.24 -11.84 32.59
N ARG A 393 -7.78 -10.62 32.49
CA ARG A 393 -9.04 -10.35 31.80
C ARG A 393 -8.98 -10.69 30.30
N GLU A 394 -7.88 -10.38 29.63
CA GLU A 394 -7.69 -10.72 28.21
C GLU A 394 -7.66 -12.24 28.01
N ARG A 395 -7.00 -13.00 28.91
CA ARG A 395 -7.01 -14.47 28.88
C ARG A 395 -8.41 -15.04 29.10
N GLU A 396 -9.13 -14.54 30.10
CA GLU A 396 -10.51 -14.97 30.40
C GLU A 396 -11.47 -14.69 29.25
N ASN A 397 -11.30 -13.56 28.55
CA ASN A 397 -12.09 -13.23 27.36
C ASN A 397 -11.83 -14.22 26.21
N LEU A 398 -10.57 -14.54 25.92
CA LEU A 398 -10.21 -15.53 24.90
C LEU A 398 -10.72 -16.94 25.25
N LEU A 399 -10.64 -17.34 26.53
CA LEU A 399 -11.20 -18.61 27.01
C LEU A 399 -12.71 -18.69 26.75
N ARG A 400 -13.47 -17.66 27.16
CA ARG A 400 -14.91 -17.60 26.91
C ARG A 400 -15.24 -17.64 25.42
N TRP A 401 -14.43 -16.96 24.59
CA TRP A 401 -14.60 -17.01 23.14
C TRP A 401 -14.37 -18.43 22.59
N LEU A 402 -13.33 -19.14 23.04
CA LEU A 402 -13.04 -20.54 22.65
C LEU A 402 -14.07 -21.56 23.15
N GLU A 403 -14.83 -21.24 24.20
CA GLU A 403 -15.92 -22.08 24.69
C GLU A 403 -17.20 -21.92 23.86
N GLY A 404 -17.42 -20.74 23.28
CA GLY A 404 -18.61 -20.40 22.50
C GLY A 404 -18.48 -20.53 20.98
N ASN A 405 -17.28 -20.80 20.44
CA ASN A 405 -17.03 -20.95 18.99
C ASN A 405 -16.23 -22.21 18.72
#